data_AF-A0A3M2SNQ9-F1
#
_entry.id   AF-A0A3M2SNQ9-F1
#
_cell.length_a   1.000
_cell.length_b   1.000
_cell.length_c   1.000
_cell.angle_alpha   90.00
_cell.angle_beta   90.00
_cell.angle_gamma   90.00
#
_symmetry.space_group_name_H-M   'P 1'
#
loop_
_entity.id
_entity.type
_entity.pdbx_description
1 polymer ?
#
loop_
_entity_poly.entity_id
_entity_poly.type
_entity_poly.pdbx_seq_one_letter_code
_entity_poly.pdbx_strand_id
1 'polypeptide(L)'
;MDTPAIPLPRDPRERAILDKLIMTRDHLLLLKQDRTNYIRTQDVMPLFDQTMDQVKELTVVRAETGDSEENRLDKVLESCFQLLSLFYLTIGRNNEAPATYALTSTIKRLLDHLVEADVYSAKDLGSIKTTLEGLCNSIRDAANDESPDKRHPPYMLTLLSNRVKLCNSTLEKLQKRLERVPQSLLETHEKLVSILRSISLANTKSKFSSNEVKKLRNQILEIGESHNGGKFTAEDGSLVEGGEEVRELYNRCLRWSDLVLERQVELLLAEQDMC
;
A
#
# COMPACT_ATOMS: atom_id res chain seq x y z
N MET A 1 12.63 -1.30 -18.31
CA MET A 1 12.54 -0.45 -17.11
C MET A 1 13.41 -1.10 -16.06
N ASP A 2 14.68 -0.74 -16.01
CA ASP A 2 15.58 -1.19 -14.94
C ASP A 2 15.09 -0.54 -13.64
N THR A 3 14.54 -1.36 -12.75
CA THR A 3 14.24 -0.94 -11.38
C THR A 3 15.53 -0.37 -10.80
N PRO A 4 15.55 0.89 -10.31
CA PRO A 4 16.76 1.47 -9.74
C PRO A 4 17.33 0.52 -8.69
N ALA A 5 18.60 0.15 -8.85
CA ALA A 5 19.27 -0.76 -7.92
C ALA A 5 19.25 -0.10 -6.53
N ILE A 6 18.54 -0.73 -5.60
CA ILE A 6 18.45 -0.24 -4.22
C ILE A 6 19.86 -0.25 -3.62
N PRO A 7 20.35 0.87 -3.06
CA PRO A 7 21.74 1.00 -2.67
C PRO A 7 22.09 -0.03 -1.58
N LEU A 8 23.34 -0.52 -1.63
CA LEU A 8 23.90 -1.34 -0.57
C LEU A 8 24.17 -0.48 0.68
N PRO A 9 24.10 -1.07 1.89
CA PRO A 9 24.52 -0.38 3.10
C PRO A 9 25.95 0.15 3.00
N ARG A 10 26.17 1.39 3.46
CA ARG A 10 27.50 2.01 3.44
C ARG A 10 28.39 1.49 4.57
N ASP A 11 27.81 1.32 5.77
CA ASP A 11 28.52 0.80 6.94
C ASP A 11 28.80 -0.71 6.78
N PRO A 12 30.05 -1.18 6.98
CA PRO A 12 30.38 -2.60 6.92
C PRO A 12 29.62 -3.47 7.94
N ARG A 13 29.24 -2.91 9.09
CA ARG A 13 28.43 -3.60 10.11
C ARG A 13 27.01 -3.83 9.61
N GLU A 14 26.39 -2.84 8.95
CA GLU A 14 25.10 -3.06 8.28
C GLU A 14 25.21 -4.11 7.17
N ARG A 15 26.33 -4.19 6.44
CA ARG A 15 26.53 -5.27 5.45
C ARG A 15 26.55 -6.65 6.09
N ALA A 16 27.23 -6.80 7.23
CA ALA A 16 27.23 -8.07 7.98
C ALA A 16 25.83 -8.45 8.46
N ILE A 17 25.02 -7.48 8.91
CA ILE A 17 23.62 -7.68 9.27
C ILE A 17 22.79 -8.10 8.05
N LEU A 18 22.98 -7.43 6.91
CA LEU A 18 22.31 -7.77 5.65
C LEU A 18 22.58 -9.21 5.25
N ASP A 19 23.83 -9.69 5.31
CA ASP A 19 24.19 -11.06 4.94
C ASP A 19 23.48 -12.09 5.83
N LYS A 20 23.43 -11.85 7.16
CA LYS A 20 22.67 -12.69 8.10
C LYS A 20 21.18 -12.69 7.80
N LEU A 21 20.59 -11.51 7.53
CA LEU A 21 19.17 -11.40 7.17
C LEU A 21 18.83 -12.11 5.85
N ILE A 22 19.73 -12.07 4.86
CA ILE A 22 19.57 -12.82 3.60
C ILE A 22 19.49 -14.32 3.90
N MET A 23 20.40 -14.85 4.73
CA MET A 23 20.38 -16.27 5.12
C MET A 23 19.07 -16.64 5.82
N THR A 24 18.61 -15.84 6.78
CA THR A 24 17.33 -16.07 7.47
C THR A 24 16.15 -16.01 6.50
N ARG A 25 16.13 -15.04 5.58
CA ARG A 25 15.09 -14.94 4.54
C ARG A 25 15.06 -16.17 3.64
N ASP A 26 16.22 -16.64 3.20
CA ASP A 26 16.30 -17.79 2.30
C ASP A 26 15.82 -19.06 3.00
N HIS A 27 16.10 -19.22 4.30
CA HIS A 27 15.56 -20.30 5.11
C HIS A 27 14.03 -20.19 5.28
N LEU A 28 13.50 -18.99 5.56
CA LEU A 28 12.05 -18.73 5.59
C LEU A 28 11.38 -19.05 4.25
N LEU A 29 12.03 -18.76 3.12
CA LEU A 29 11.52 -19.11 1.79
C LEU A 29 11.52 -20.61 1.54
N LEU A 30 12.58 -21.32 1.94
CA LEU A 30 12.64 -22.78 1.85
C LEU A 30 11.52 -23.42 2.68
N LEU A 31 11.31 -22.95 3.92
CA LEU A 31 10.23 -23.42 4.79
C LEU A 31 8.85 -23.17 4.17
N LYS A 32 8.66 -22.05 3.46
CA LYS A 32 7.41 -21.74 2.75
C LYS A 32 7.18 -22.63 1.53
N GLN A 33 8.25 -23.06 0.86
CA GLN A 33 8.19 -23.90 -0.33
C GLN A 33 8.03 -25.38 0.00
N ASP A 34 8.46 -25.81 1.20
CA ASP A 34 8.28 -27.19 1.64
C ASP A 34 6.79 -27.49 1.86
N ARG A 35 6.20 -28.24 0.93
CA ARG A 35 4.82 -28.72 1.00
C ARG A 35 4.69 -30.11 1.62
N THR A 36 5.80 -30.72 2.02
CA THR A 36 5.82 -32.11 2.50
C THR A 36 5.57 -32.22 4.00
N ASN A 37 5.84 -31.15 4.76
CA ASN A 37 5.70 -31.12 6.21
C ASN A 37 4.78 -30.00 6.68
N TYR A 38 4.03 -30.25 7.75
CA TYR A 38 3.29 -29.19 8.44
C TYR A 38 4.24 -28.31 9.24
N ILE A 39 4.17 -27.00 9.02
CA ILE A 39 5.01 -26.01 9.71
C ILE A 39 4.57 -25.89 11.17
N ARG A 40 5.49 -26.07 12.12
CA ARG A 40 5.23 -25.96 13.55
C ARG A 40 5.93 -24.74 14.15
N THR A 41 5.49 -24.33 15.34
CA THR A 41 6.10 -23.22 16.10
C THR A 41 7.62 -23.35 16.23
N GLN A 42 8.12 -24.55 16.53
CA GLN A 42 9.55 -24.82 16.68
C GLN A 42 10.38 -24.59 15.40
N ASP A 43 9.75 -24.65 14.22
CA ASP A 43 10.41 -24.44 12.93
C ASP A 43 10.51 -22.93 12.62
N VAL A 44 9.66 -22.10 13.24
CA VAL A 44 9.53 -20.66 12.97
C VAL A 44 10.25 -19.81 14.02
N MET A 45 10.15 -20.17 15.30
CA MET A 45 10.68 -19.36 16.40
C MET A 45 12.19 -19.09 16.33
N PRO A 46 13.06 -20.05 15.94
CA PRO A 46 14.49 -19.77 15.80
C PRO A 46 14.79 -18.68 14.75
N LEU A 47 14.02 -18.64 13.65
CA LEU A 47 14.17 -17.65 12.59
C LEU A 47 13.67 -16.28 13.03
N PHE A 48 12.62 -16.26 13.84
CA PHE A 48 12.13 -15.06 14.49
C PHE A 48 13.21 -14.47 15.40
N ASP A 49 13.79 -15.27 16.29
CA ASP A 49 14.81 -14.83 17.24
C ASP A 49 16.06 -14.30 16.51
N GLN A 50 16.53 -15.01 15.47
CA GLN A 50 17.63 -14.54 14.62
C GLN A 50 17.33 -13.19 13.99
N THR A 51 16.12 -13.00 13.44
CA THR A 51 15.70 -11.73 12.85
C THR A 51 15.68 -10.62 13.90
N MET A 52 15.22 -10.92 15.12
CA MET A 52 15.17 -9.95 16.21
C MET A 52 16.55 -9.54 16.71
N ASP A 53 17.51 -10.46 16.73
CA ASP A 53 18.90 -10.11 17.07
C ASP A 53 19.52 -9.19 16.03
N GLN A 54 19.22 -9.40 14.75
CA GLN A 54 19.64 -8.48 13.68
C GLN A 54 18.99 -7.09 13.82
N VAL A 55 17.73 -7.02 14.24
CA VAL A 55 17.04 -5.74 14.49
C VAL A 55 17.67 -4.98 15.64
N LYS A 56 18.05 -5.68 16.72
CA LYS A 56 18.76 -5.07 17.86
C LYS A 56 20.12 -4.51 17.41
N GLU A 57 20.90 -5.33 16.69
CA GLU A 57 22.22 -4.94 16.17
C GLU A 57 22.10 -3.71 15.24
N LEU A 58 21.13 -3.72 14.32
CA LEU A 58 20.86 -2.62 13.40
C LEU A 58 20.50 -1.33 14.14
N THR A 59 19.67 -1.44 15.19
CA THR A 59 19.25 -0.27 15.99
C THR A 59 20.44 0.39 16.67
N VAL A 60 21.38 -0.40 17.21
CA VAL A 60 22.61 0.11 17.82
C VAL A 60 23.50 0.79 16.78
N VAL A 61 23.74 0.12 15.64
CA VAL A 61 24.58 0.66 14.55
C VAL A 61 24.03 1.98 14.02
N ARG A 62 22.71 2.07 13.79
CA ARG A 62 22.06 3.30 13.30
C ARG A 62 22.04 4.42 14.34
N ALA A 63 21.92 4.08 15.63
CA ALA A 63 22.01 5.08 16.70
C ALA A 63 23.41 5.72 16.79
N GLU A 64 24.48 4.96 16.51
CA GLU A 64 25.86 5.46 16.52
C GLU A 64 26.22 6.24 15.26
N THR A 65 25.76 5.78 14.10
CA THR A 65 26.10 6.39 12.80
C THR A 65 25.20 7.58 12.45
N GLY A 66 23.99 7.63 13.02
CA GLY A 66 22.96 8.58 12.62
C GLY A 66 22.37 8.29 11.23
N ASP A 67 22.69 7.13 10.62
CA ASP A 67 22.17 6.76 9.31
C ASP A 67 20.70 6.32 9.41
N SER A 68 19.85 6.97 8.61
CA SER A 68 18.42 6.67 8.49
C SER A 68 17.98 6.50 7.04
N GLU A 69 18.91 6.44 6.09
CA GLU A 69 18.58 6.24 4.68
C GLU A 69 18.11 4.80 4.43
N GLU A 70 16.98 4.65 3.74
CA GLU A 70 16.45 3.33 3.37
C GLU A 70 17.38 2.69 2.34
N ASN A 71 17.82 1.46 2.61
CA ASN A 71 18.75 0.73 1.75
C ASN A 71 18.32 -0.73 1.53
N ARG A 72 19.16 -1.53 0.87
CA ARG A 72 18.85 -2.93 0.56
C ARG A 72 18.56 -3.78 1.81
N LEU A 73 19.20 -3.46 2.94
CA LEU A 73 18.95 -4.13 4.23
C LEU A 73 17.50 -3.97 4.65
N ASP A 74 16.95 -2.76 4.61
CA ASP A 74 15.56 -2.50 5.00
C ASP A 74 14.58 -3.33 4.17
N LYS A 75 14.85 -3.52 2.87
CA LYS A 75 14.03 -4.36 2.00
C LYS A 75 14.11 -5.85 2.33
N VAL A 76 15.30 -6.35 2.69
CA VAL A 76 15.45 -7.74 3.11
C VAL A 76 14.78 -7.95 4.47
N LEU A 77 14.97 -7.03 5.42
CA LEU A 77 14.33 -7.06 6.73
C LEU A 77 12.80 -7.06 6.61
N GLU A 78 12.26 -6.18 5.76
CA GLU A 78 10.84 -6.13 5.40
C GLU A 78 10.36 -7.50 4.88
N SER A 79 11.12 -8.13 3.99
CA SER A 79 10.79 -9.46 3.45
C SER A 79 10.81 -10.55 4.54
N CYS A 80 11.78 -10.53 5.46
CA CYS A 80 11.83 -11.46 6.59
C CYS A 80 10.56 -11.34 7.44
N PHE A 81 10.17 -10.12 7.80
CA PHE A 81 8.99 -9.90 8.63
C PHE A 81 7.67 -10.23 7.94
N GLN A 82 7.55 -9.99 6.63
CA GLN A 82 6.38 -10.43 5.87
C GLN A 82 6.24 -11.96 5.87
N LEU A 83 7.35 -12.70 5.71
CA LEU A 83 7.34 -14.16 5.78
C LEU A 83 7.03 -14.65 7.20
N LEU A 84 7.67 -14.08 8.23
CA LEU A 84 7.40 -14.40 9.63
C LEU A 84 5.95 -14.15 10.00
N SER A 85 5.37 -13.03 9.58
CA SER A 85 3.96 -12.71 9.79
C SER A 85 3.04 -13.77 9.19
N LEU A 86 3.32 -14.21 7.95
CA LEU A 86 2.57 -15.30 7.32
C LEU A 86 2.71 -16.62 8.09
N PHE A 87 3.91 -16.95 8.58
CA PHE A 87 4.11 -18.16 9.39
C PHE A 87 3.37 -18.10 10.72
N TYR A 88 3.39 -16.96 11.42
CA TYR A 88 2.62 -16.76 12.65
C TYR A 88 1.12 -16.99 12.42
N LEU A 89 0.58 -16.50 11.30
CA LEU A 89 -0.79 -16.79 10.90
C LEU A 89 -1.01 -18.28 10.61
N THR A 90 -0.05 -18.94 9.95
CA THR A 90 -0.12 -20.36 9.58
C THR A 90 -0.12 -21.29 10.80
N ILE A 91 0.67 -20.96 11.83
CA ILE A 91 0.76 -21.75 13.07
C ILE A 91 -0.31 -21.35 14.11
N GLY A 92 -1.28 -20.51 13.75
CA GLY A 92 -2.40 -20.11 14.61
C GLY A 92 -2.07 -19.06 15.67
N ARG A 93 -0.89 -18.42 15.60
CA ARG A 93 -0.47 -17.33 16.51
C ARG A 93 -0.95 -15.96 16.00
N ASN A 94 -2.24 -15.86 15.68
CA ASN A 94 -2.83 -14.70 14.98
C ASN A 94 -2.90 -13.43 15.83
N ASN A 95 -2.98 -13.59 17.15
CA ASN A 95 -3.14 -12.48 18.09
C ASN A 95 -1.80 -11.89 18.55
N GLU A 96 -0.70 -12.36 17.98
CA GLU A 96 0.65 -11.96 18.36
C GLU A 96 1.17 -10.87 17.44
N ALA A 97 2.01 -9.99 18.00
CA ALA A 97 2.49 -8.80 17.29
C ALA A 97 3.05 -9.10 15.89
N PRO A 98 3.88 -10.15 15.66
CA PRO A 98 4.42 -10.46 14.33
C PRO A 98 3.34 -10.78 13.28
N ALA A 99 2.20 -11.35 13.68
CA ALA A 99 1.10 -11.67 12.76
C ALA A 99 0.52 -10.42 12.09
N THR A 100 0.63 -9.25 12.72
CA THR A 100 0.10 -7.98 12.21
C THR A 100 1.01 -7.31 11.17
N TYR A 101 2.25 -7.76 11.02
CA TYR A 101 3.25 -7.07 10.20
C TYR A 101 2.90 -7.07 8.71
N ALA A 102 2.47 -8.20 8.14
CA ALA A 102 2.11 -8.29 6.73
C ALA A 102 0.93 -7.36 6.39
N LEU A 103 -0.06 -7.27 7.28
CA LEU A 103 -1.19 -6.35 7.12
C LEU A 103 -0.73 -4.89 7.18
N THR A 104 0.09 -4.52 8.17
CA THR A 104 0.65 -3.17 8.32
C THR A 104 1.42 -2.75 7.05
N SER A 105 2.20 -3.67 6.49
CA SER A 105 3.01 -3.42 5.29
C SER A 105 2.16 -3.31 4.03
N THR A 106 1.08 -4.09 3.95
CA THR A 106 0.08 -3.96 2.88
C THR A 106 -0.62 -2.61 2.93
N ILE A 107 -1.01 -2.14 4.12
CA ILE A 107 -1.61 -0.83 4.32
C ILE A 107 -0.63 0.29 3.95
N LYS A 108 0.64 0.20 4.35
CA LYS A 108 1.68 1.17 3.95
C LYS A 108 1.76 1.27 2.42
N ARG A 109 1.87 0.13 1.73
CA ARG A 109 1.94 0.11 0.26
C ARG A 109 0.67 0.70 -0.37
N LEU A 110 -0.51 0.37 0.17
CA LEU A 110 -1.77 0.95 -0.30
C LEU A 110 -1.77 2.48 -0.15
N LEU A 111 -1.35 3.00 1.01
CA LEU A 111 -1.24 4.44 1.26
C LEU A 111 -0.25 5.11 0.30
N ASP A 112 0.91 4.51 0.03
CA ASP A 112 1.85 5.02 -0.96
C ASP A 112 1.20 5.11 -2.36
N HIS A 113 0.45 4.07 -2.76
CA HIS A 113 -0.30 4.07 -4.03
C HIS A 113 -1.37 5.16 -4.04
N LEU A 114 -2.05 5.44 -2.93
CA LEU A 114 -3.04 6.52 -2.87
C LEU A 114 -2.38 7.90 -2.94
N VAL A 115 -1.19 8.08 -2.35
CA VAL A 115 -0.40 9.31 -2.46
C VAL A 115 0.06 9.54 -3.90
N GLU A 116 0.60 8.52 -4.55
CA GLU A 116 1.13 8.60 -5.92
C GLU A 116 0.00 8.75 -6.96
N ALA A 117 -1.01 7.89 -6.87
CA ALA A 117 -2.09 7.88 -7.84
C ALA A 117 -3.04 9.06 -7.66
N ASP A 118 -3.18 9.60 -6.45
CA ASP A 118 -4.12 10.66 -6.09
C ASP A 118 -5.58 10.37 -6.47
N VAL A 119 -6.00 9.11 -6.30
CA VAL A 119 -7.35 8.62 -6.65
C VAL A 119 -7.91 7.83 -5.47
N TYR A 120 -8.59 8.54 -4.57
CA TYR A 120 -9.20 7.98 -3.35
C TYR A 120 -10.49 8.70 -2.97
N SER A 121 -11.37 8.00 -2.26
CA SER A 121 -12.62 8.51 -1.69
C SER A 121 -12.56 8.54 -0.17
N ALA A 122 -13.52 9.23 0.46
CA ALA A 122 -13.65 9.23 1.91
C ALA A 122 -13.84 7.81 2.48
N LYS A 123 -14.55 6.96 1.75
CA LYS A 123 -14.80 5.56 2.11
C LYS A 123 -13.51 4.74 2.15
N ASP A 124 -12.62 4.91 1.17
CA ASP A 124 -11.33 4.21 1.15
C ASP A 124 -10.49 4.57 2.38
N LEU A 125 -10.38 5.87 2.66
CA LEU A 125 -9.62 6.38 3.80
C LEU A 125 -10.24 5.93 5.13
N GLY A 126 -11.58 5.89 5.22
CA GLY A 126 -12.32 5.37 6.37
C GLY A 126 -12.01 3.90 6.64
N SER A 127 -12.05 3.04 5.62
CA SER A 127 -11.71 1.61 5.78
C SER A 127 -10.26 1.40 6.21
N ILE A 128 -9.32 2.18 5.67
CA ILE A 128 -7.91 2.13 6.09
C ILE A 128 -7.76 2.58 7.55
N LYS A 129 -8.47 3.65 7.95
CA LYS A 129 -8.48 4.15 9.33
C LYS A 129 -8.92 3.06 10.31
N THR A 130 -10.06 2.42 10.07
CA THR A 130 -10.57 1.34 10.92
C THR A 130 -9.57 0.18 11.01
N THR A 131 -8.89 -0.15 9.91
CA THR A 131 -7.87 -1.19 9.89
C THR A 131 -6.65 -0.81 10.74
N LEU A 132 -6.17 0.43 10.64
CA LEU A 132 -5.05 0.93 11.44
C LEU A 132 -5.39 1.03 12.93
N GLU A 133 -6.62 1.40 13.28
CA GLU A 133 -7.12 1.37 14.66
C GLU A 133 -7.12 -0.06 15.22
N GLY A 134 -7.56 -1.03 14.43
CA GLY A 134 -7.48 -2.46 14.78
C GLY A 134 -6.03 -2.90 15.03
N LEU A 135 -5.10 -2.54 14.14
CA LEU A 135 -3.67 -2.84 14.29
C LEU A 135 -3.08 -2.21 15.56
N CYS A 136 -3.40 -0.94 15.86
CA CYS A 136 -3.02 -0.28 17.10
C CYS A 136 -3.49 -1.04 18.34
N ASN A 137 -4.75 -1.48 18.33
CA ASN A 137 -5.32 -2.25 19.44
C ASN A 137 -4.62 -3.61 19.58
N SER A 138 -4.42 -4.35 18.50
CA SER A 138 -3.69 -5.63 18.52
C SER A 138 -2.27 -5.49 19.06
N ILE A 139 -1.54 -4.43 18.69
CA ILE A 139 -0.19 -4.18 19.23
C ILE A 139 -0.23 -3.85 20.72
N ARG A 140 -1.23 -3.06 21.16
CA ARG A 140 -1.43 -2.73 22.58
C ARG A 140 -1.77 -3.97 23.41
N ASP A 141 -2.69 -4.80 22.91
CA ASP A 141 -3.10 -6.03 23.57
C ASP A 141 -1.91 -6.99 23.70
N ALA A 142 -1.13 -7.13 22.62
CA ALA A 142 0.10 -7.92 22.61
C ALA A 142 1.17 -7.38 23.59
N ALA A 143 1.24 -6.07 23.82
CA ALA A 143 2.16 -5.48 24.79
C ALA A 143 1.74 -5.73 26.26
N ASN A 144 0.42 -5.88 26.50
CA ASN A 144 -0.15 -6.12 27.82
C ASN A 144 -0.35 -7.62 28.13
N ASP A 145 -0.06 -8.52 27.19
CA ASP A 145 -0.17 -9.96 27.41
C ASP A 145 0.98 -10.44 28.33
N GLU A 146 0.63 -10.73 29.59
CA GLU A 146 1.58 -11.20 30.61
C GLU A 146 1.97 -12.68 30.44
N SER A 147 1.38 -13.40 29.47
CA SER A 147 1.66 -14.81 29.24
C SER A 147 3.14 -15.04 28.90
N PRO A 148 3.86 -15.91 29.64
CA PRO A 148 5.29 -16.12 29.43
C PRO A 148 5.62 -16.60 28.01
N ASP A 149 4.73 -17.37 27.39
CA ASP A 149 4.92 -17.96 26.04
C ASP A 149 4.67 -16.96 24.89
N LYS A 150 4.11 -15.78 25.20
CA LYS A 150 3.72 -14.75 24.23
C LYS A 150 4.45 -13.42 24.43
N ARG A 151 5.41 -13.36 25.36
CA ARG A 151 6.21 -12.14 25.57
C ARG A 151 6.89 -11.73 24.27
N HIS A 152 6.45 -10.60 23.73
CA HIS A 152 7.03 -10.05 22.53
C HIS A 152 8.28 -9.23 22.88
N PRO A 153 9.37 -9.35 22.10
CA PRO A 153 10.53 -8.49 22.29
C PRO A 153 10.12 -7.01 22.23
N PRO A 154 10.52 -6.15 23.19
CA PRO A 154 10.16 -4.72 23.19
C PRO A 154 10.50 -3.99 21.89
N TYR A 155 11.58 -4.41 21.23
CA TYR A 155 12.01 -3.91 19.92
C TYR A 155 10.99 -4.19 18.80
N MET A 156 10.32 -5.35 18.81
CA MET A 156 9.27 -5.69 17.84
C MET A 156 8.06 -4.77 17.99
N LEU A 157 7.58 -4.61 19.23
CA LEU A 157 6.43 -3.75 19.53
C LEU A 157 6.72 -2.30 19.16
N THR A 158 7.93 -1.82 19.44
CA THR A 158 8.39 -0.48 19.06
C THR A 158 8.42 -0.32 17.55
N LEU A 159 8.98 -1.30 16.83
CA LEU A 159 9.07 -1.29 15.37
C LEU A 159 7.67 -1.23 14.73
N LEU A 160 6.76 -2.11 15.13
CA LEU A 160 5.39 -2.14 14.63
C LEU A 160 4.64 -0.84 14.95
N SER A 161 4.77 -0.34 16.18
CA SER A 161 4.16 0.92 16.60
C SER A 161 4.63 2.09 15.74
N ASN A 162 5.93 2.17 15.46
CA ASN A 162 6.49 3.22 14.60
C ASN A 162 5.98 3.12 13.16
N ARG A 163 5.83 1.91 12.62
CA ARG A 163 5.26 1.70 11.28
C ARG A 163 3.80 2.11 11.22
N VAL A 164 2.99 1.73 12.20
CA VAL A 164 1.58 2.14 12.26
C VAL A 164 1.44 3.66 12.41
N LYS A 165 2.30 4.30 13.22
CA LYS A 165 2.37 5.77 13.31
C LYS A 165 2.67 6.42 11.96
N LEU A 166 3.62 5.87 11.19
CA LEU A 166 3.93 6.37 9.85
C LEU A 166 2.71 6.25 8.92
N CYS A 167 2.03 5.10 8.92
CA CYS A 167 0.81 4.91 8.15
C CYS A 167 -0.29 5.91 8.54
N ASN A 168 -0.50 6.13 9.85
CA ASN A 168 -1.46 7.13 10.33
C ASN A 168 -1.08 8.54 9.87
N SER A 169 0.20 8.92 9.92
CA SER A 169 0.65 10.23 9.43
C SER A 169 0.40 10.41 7.92
N THR A 170 0.59 9.37 7.12
CA THR A 170 0.26 9.41 5.68
C THR A 170 -1.24 9.48 5.45
N LEU A 171 -2.03 8.71 6.20
CA LEU A 171 -3.49 8.75 6.15
C LEU A 171 -4.04 10.15 6.50
N GLU A 172 -3.55 10.77 7.56
CA GLU A 172 -3.94 12.13 7.96
C GLU A 172 -3.64 13.16 6.87
N LYS A 173 -2.50 13.02 6.17
CA LYS A 173 -2.17 13.88 5.02
C LYS A 173 -3.19 13.71 3.89
N LEU A 174 -3.56 12.48 3.55
CA LEU A 174 -4.58 12.21 2.52
C LEU A 174 -5.97 12.73 2.92
N GLN A 175 -6.34 12.59 4.20
CA GLN A 175 -7.59 13.12 4.74
C GLN A 175 -7.64 14.65 4.63
N LYS A 176 -6.58 15.35 5.06
CA LYS A 176 -6.48 16.82 4.93
C LYS A 176 -6.51 17.31 3.49
N ARG A 177 -6.01 16.51 2.54
CA ARG A 177 -6.12 16.83 1.11
C ARG A 177 -7.56 16.69 0.63
N LEU A 178 -8.26 15.64 1.05
CA LEU A 178 -9.67 15.43 0.71
C LEU A 178 -10.60 16.48 1.32
N GLU A 179 -10.30 16.98 2.52
CA GLU A 179 -11.04 18.06 3.19
C GLU A 179 -11.09 19.38 2.39
N ARG A 180 -10.19 19.56 1.41
CA ARG A 180 -10.24 20.70 0.48
C ARG A 180 -11.38 20.61 -0.52
N VAL A 181 -11.91 19.42 -0.75
CA VAL A 181 -13.08 19.21 -1.61
C VAL A 181 -14.33 19.51 -0.78
N PRO A 182 -15.12 20.53 -1.12
CA PRO A 182 -16.29 20.91 -0.35
C PRO A 182 -17.36 19.82 -0.42
N GLN A 183 -18.23 19.79 0.59
CA GLN A 183 -19.31 18.81 0.68
C GLN A 183 -20.22 18.80 -0.56
N SER A 184 -20.39 19.95 -1.23
CA SER A 184 -21.17 20.08 -2.47
C SER A 184 -20.56 19.34 -3.67
N LEU A 185 -19.23 19.15 -3.70
CA LEU A 185 -18.51 18.49 -4.78
C LEU A 185 -18.03 17.08 -4.40
N LEU A 186 -18.18 16.67 -3.15
CA LEU A 186 -17.69 15.39 -2.64
C LEU A 186 -18.35 14.21 -3.36
N GLU A 187 -19.66 14.26 -3.59
CA GLU A 187 -20.38 13.20 -4.34
C GLU A 187 -19.90 13.09 -5.78
N THR A 188 -19.67 14.23 -6.45
CA THR A 188 -19.13 14.28 -7.79
C THR A 188 -17.71 13.72 -7.84
N HIS A 189 -16.86 14.08 -6.87
CA HIS A 189 -15.52 13.54 -6.71
C HIS A 189 -15.54 12.01 -6.51
N GLU A 190 -16.38 11.49 -5.60
CA GLU A 190 -16.52 10.04 -5.39
C GLU A 190 -16.97 9.31 -6.67
N LYS A 191 -17.91 9.89 -7.42
CA LYS A 191 -18.39 9.34 -8.68
C LYS A 191 -17.26 9.29 -9.73
N LEU A 192 -16.47 10.36 -9.86
CA LEU A 192 -15.33 10.40 -10.77
C LEU A 192 -14.25 9.37 -10.39
N VAL A 193 -13.92 9.23 -9.10
CA VAL A 193 -13.00 8.19 -8.60
C VAL A 193 -13.50 6.80 -8.98
N SER A 194 -14.79 6.52 -8.78
CA SER A 194 -15.41 5.23 -9.14
C SER A 194 -15.34 4.94 -10.64
N ILE A 195 -15.64 5.94 -11.48
CA ILE A 195 -15.55 5.82 -12.94
C ILE A 195 -14.10 5.55 -13.36
N LEU A 196 -13.13 6.31 -12.84
CA LEU A 196 -11.71 6.14 -13.18
C LEU A 196 -11.20 4.74 -12.84
N ARG A 197 -11.60 4.21 -11.67
CA ARG A 197 -11.28 2.84 -11.25
C ARG A 197 -11.89 1.79 -12.19
N SER A 198 -13.14 2.00 -12.60
CA SER A 198 -13.84 1.10 -13.52
C SER A 198 -13.17 1.05 -14.90
N ILE A 199 -12.79 2.22 -15.44
CA ILE A 199 -12.04 2.31 -16.71
C ILE A 199 -10.66 1.67 -16.57
N SER A 200 -9.97 1.91 -15.45
CA SER A 200 -8.65 1.29 -15.18
C SER A 200 -8.74 -0.23 -15.10
N LEU A 201 -9.77 -0.78 -14.46
CA LEU A 201 -10.02 -2.22 -14.40
C LEU A 201 -10.33 -2.80 -15.80
N ALA A 202 -11.08 -2.09 -16.64
CA ALA A 202 -11.27 -2.51 -18.03
C ALA A 202 -9.91 -2.57 -18.76
N ASN A 203 -9.05 -1.58 -18.53
CA ASN A 203 -7.72 -1.52 -19.14
C ASN A 203 -6.77 -2.63 -18.66
N THR A 204 -6.94 -3.23 -17.47
CA THR A 204 -6.08 -4.36 -17.08
C THR A 204 -6.42 -5.67 -17.79
N LYS A 205 -7.58 -5.74 -18.45
CA LYS A 205 -8.04 -6.96 -19.14
C LYS A 205 -7.41 -7.06 -20.54
N SER A 206 -7.17 -8.30 -20.99
CA SER A 206 -6.74 -8.58 -22.36
C SER A 206 -7.86 -8.31 -23.38
N LYS A 207 -9.12 -8.50 -22.98
CA LYS A 207 -10.32 -8.14 -23.73
C LYS A 207 -11.31 -7.43 -22.81
N PHE A 208 -11.87 -6.31 -23.27
CA PHE A 208 -12.89 -5.55 -22.55
C PHE A 208 -13.92 -4.94 -23.50
N SER A 209 -15.06 -4.51 -22.97
CA SER A 209 -16.15 -3.93 -23.76
C SER A 209 -15.90 -2.45 -24.03
N SER A 210 -15.72 -2.07 -25.30
CA SER A 210 -15.64 -0.64 -25.70
C SER A 210 -16.91 0.11 -25.31
N ASN A 211 -18.05 -0.57 -25.38
CA ASN A 211 -19.34 0.03 -25.08
C ASN A 211 -19.48 0.37 -23.60
N GLU A 212 -18.87 -0.43 -22.71
CA GLU A 212 -18.82 -0.13 -21.28
C GLU A 212 -17.97 1.11 -21.01
N VAL A 213 -16.78 1.19 -21.62
CA VAL A 213 -15.90 2.38 -21.49
C VAL A 213 -16.55 3.62 -22.08
N LYS A 214 -17.23 3.52 -23.23
CA LYS A 214 -18.01 4.62 -23.82
C LYS A 214 -19.16 5.09 -22.92
N LYS A 215 -19.88 4.17 -22.28
CA LYS A 215 -20.93 4.52 -21.30
C LYS A 215 -20.35 5.27 -20.10
N LEU A 216 -19.21 4.81 -19.58
CA LEU A 216 -18.50 5.50 -18.50
C LEU A 216 -18.01 6.88 -18.94
N ARG A 217 -17.50 7.02 -20.17
CA ARG A 217 -17.14 8.31 -20.77
C ARG A 217 -18.32 9.26 -20.87
N ASN A 218 -19.48 8.79 -21.32
CA ASN A 218 -20.68 9.62 -21.40
C ASN A 218 -21.10 10.14 -20.01
N GLN A 219 -21.03 9.29 -18.97
CA GLN A 219 -21.28 9.76 -17.61
C GLN A 219 -20.29 10.84 -17.15
N ILE A 220 -19.02 10.77 -17.59
CA ILE A 220 -18.05 11.85 -17.33
C ILE A 220 -18.54 13.12 -18.03
N LEU A 221 -18.90 13.07 -19.32
CA LEU A 221 -19.39 14.25 -20.06
C LEU A 221 -20.64 14.87 -19.43
N GLU A 222 -21.62 14.06 -19.01
CA GLU A 222 -22.82 14.52 -18.28
C GLU A 222 -22.47 15.24 -16.95
N ILE A 223 -21.46 14.74 -16.22
CA ILE A 223 -20.94 15.44 -15.04
C ILE A 223 -20.36 16.80 -15.43
N GLY A 224 -19.64 16.88 -16.55
CA GLY A 224 -19.12 18.16 -17.05
C GLY A 224 -20.23 19.14 -17.41
N GLU A 225 -21.26 18.70 -18.14
CA GLU A 225 -22.40 19.54 -18.54
C GLU A 225 -23.12 20.16 -17.35
N SER A 226 -23.30 19.39 -16.28
CA SER A 226 -23.87 19.86 -15.01
C SER A 226 -22.98 20.81 -14.20
N HIS A 227 -21.71 20.96 -14.57
CA HIS A 227 -20.72 21.78 -13.85
C HIS A 227 -20.02 22.78 -14.78
N ASN A 228 -20.81 23.60 -15.48
CA ASN A 228 -20.35 24.67 -16.38
C ASN A 228 -19.41 24.18 -17.48
N GLY A 229 -19.70 23.02 -18.06
CA GLY A 229 -18.87 22.39 -19.11
C GLY A 229 -17.55 21.81 -18.57
N GLY A 230 -17.55 21.30 -17.33
CA GLY A 230 -16.38 20.71 -16.68
C GLY A 230 -15.41 21.74 -16.10
N LYS A 231 -15.85 23.00 -15.90
CA LYS A 231 -15.04 24.04 -15.27
C LYS A 231 -15.13 24.01 -13.74
N PHE A 232 -16.22 23.44 -13.19
CA PHE A 232 -16.44 23.37 -11.73
C PHE A 232 -16.34 24.75 -11.05
N THR A 233 -16.87 25.77 -11.73
CA THR A 233 -16.96 27.16 -11.25
C THR A 233 -18.38 27.48 -10.78
N ALA A 234 -18.55 28.55 -10.02
CA ALA A 234 -19.87 29.07 -9.69
C ALA A 234 -20.57 29.63 -10.93
N GLU A 235 -21.88 29.93 -10.80
CA GLU A 235 -22.70 30.48 -11.90
C GLU A 235 -22.18 31.82 -12.44
N ASP A 236 -21.49 32.60 -11.60
CA ASP A 236 -20.85 33.87 -11.96
C ASP A 236 -19.43 33.71 -12.55
N GLY A 237 -18.94 32.46 -12.65
CA GLY A 237 -17.59 32.14 -13.12
C GLY A 237 -16.49 32.24 -12.07
N SER A 238 -16.82 32.49 -10.80
CA SER A 238 -15.84 32.49 -9.71
C SER A 238 -15.30 31.08 -9.44
N LEU A 239 -14.06 31.00 -8.95
CA LEU A 239 -13.47 29.74 -8.50
C LEU A 239 -14.22 29.26 -7.26
N VAL A 240 -14.69 28.01 -7.30
CA VAL A 240 -15.24 27.32 -6.13
C VAL A 240 -14.08 26.66 -5.40
N GLU A 241 -14.07 26.76 -4.07
CA GLU A 241 -13.11 26.04 -3.23
C GLU A 241 -13.15 24.54 -3.57
N GLY A 242 -12.00 23.90 -3.78
CA GLY A 242 -11.92 22.49 -4.18
C GLY A 242 -12.36 22.20 -5.64
N GLY A 243 -12.82 23.21 -6.39
CA GLY A 243 -13.27 23.04 -7.77
C GLY A 243 -12.14 22.65 -8.73
N GLU A 244 -10.93 23.15 -8.48
CA GLU A 244 -9.75 22.82 -9.29
C GLU A 244 -9.35 21.34 -9.15
N GLU A 245 -9.37 20.81 -7.94
CA GLU A 245 -9.06 19.41 -7.64
C GLU A 245 -10.03 18.46 -8.36
N VAL A 246 -11.33 18.76 -8.32
CA VAL A 246 -12.35 17.96 -9.02
C VAL A 246 -12.24 18.11 -10.53
N ARG A 247 -11.90 19.31 -11.02
CA ARG A 247 -11.63 19.57 -12.44
C ARG A 247 -10.44 18.79 -12.96
N GLU A 248 -9.35 18.72 -12.21
CA GLU A 248 -8.18 17.94 -12.58
C GLU A 248 -8.51 16.45 -12.68
N LEU A 249 -9.24 15.92 -11.69
CA LEU A 249 -9.73 14.54 -11.71
C LEU A 249 -10.66 14.27 -12.90
N TYR A 250 -11.61 15.17 -13.17
CA TYR A 250 -12.50 15.11 -14.34
C TYR A 250 -11.71 15.02 -15.65
N ASN A 251 -10.76 15.92 -15.85
CA ASN A 251 -9.92 15.93 -17.06
C ASN A 251 -9.08 14.65 -17.17
N ARG A 252 -8.58 14.13 -16.04
CA ARG A 252 -7.88 12.85 -16.00
C ARG A 252 -8.79 11.69 -16.41
N CYS A 253 -10.03 11.65 -15.92
CA CYS A 253 -11.03 10.65 -16.31
C CYS A 253 -11.30 10.68 -17.82
N LEU A 254 -11.48 11.87 -18.40
CA LEU A 254 -11.67 12.02 -19.85
C LEU A 254 -10.46 11.49 -20.62
N ARG A 255 -9.26 11.99 -20.33
CA ARG A 255 -8.02 11.58 -21.01
C ARG A 255 -7.78 10.07 -20.91
N TRP A 256 -8.02 9.49 -19.73
CA TRP A 256 -7.85 8.06 -19.53
C TRP A 256 -8.87 7.24 -20.31
N SER A 257 -10.13 7.69 -20.37
CA SER A 257 -11.15 7.03 -21.18
C SER A 257 -10.79 7.02 -22.67
N ASP A 258 -10.21 8.11 -23.18
CA ASP A 258 -9.78 8.22 -24.57
C ASP A 258 -8.62 7.24 -24.87
N LEU A 259 -7.59 7.24 -24.02
CA LEU A 259 -6.44 6.34 -24.16
C LEU A 259 -6.84 4.86 -24.12
N VAL A 260 -7.76 4.48 -23.23
CA VAL A 260 -8.24 3.09 -23.15
C VAL A 260 -9.04 2.71 -24.39
N LEU A 261 -9.85 3.61 -24.95
CA LEU A 261 -10.57 3.37 -26.19
C LEU A 261 -9.63 3.24 -27.39
N GLU A 262 -8.57 4.04 -27.46
CA GLU A 262 -7.53 3.96 -28.50
C GLU A 262 -6.81 2.60 -28.46
N ARG A 263 -6.35 2.16 -27.28
CA ARG A 263 -5.73 0.84 -27.10
C ARG A 263 -6.61 -0.30 -27.59
N GLN A 264 -7.93 -0.20 -27.40
CA GLN A 264 -8.84 -1.23 -27.89
C GLN A 264 -8.85 -1.35 -29.41
N VAL A 265 -8.77 -0.22 -30.11
CA VAL A 265 -8.67 -0.20 -31.57
C VAL A 265 -7.37 -0.89 -32.01
N GLU A 266 -6.25 -0.59 -31.35
CA GLU A 266 -4.96 -1.24 -31.62
C GLU A 266 -5.02 -2.77 -31.41
N LEU A 267 -5.64 -3.22 -30.32
CA LEU A 267 -5.81 -4.67 -30.05
C LEU A 267 -6.65 -5.36 -31.12
N LEU A 268 -7.70 -4.71 -31.63
CA LEU A 268 -8.54 -5.27 -32.68
C LEU A 268 -7.81 -5.32 -34.04
N LEU A 269 -6.99 -4.33 -34.36
CA LEU A 269 -6.16 -4.33 -35.56
C LEU A 269 -5.10 -5.43 -35.49
N ALA A 270 -4.43 -5.60 -34.35
CA ALA A 270 -3.45 -6.65 -34.14
C ALA A 270 -4.06 -8.07 -34.24
N GLU A 271 -5.30 -8.27 -33.80
CA GLU A 271 -6.02 -9.55 -33.98
C GLU A 271 -6.39 -9.81 -35.46
N GLN A 272 -6.59 -8.76 -36.27
CA GLN A 272 -6.87 -8.89 -37.71
C GLN A 272 -5.63 -9.20 -38.53
N ASP A 273 -4.46 -8.65 -38.17
CA ASP A 273 -3.18 -8.90 -38.85
C ASP A 273 -2.58 -10.30 -38.54
N MET A 274 -3.11 -10.99 -37.51
CA MET A 274 -2.68 -12.34 -37.10
C MET A 274 -3.50 -13.48 -37.73
N CYS A 275 -4.57 -13.17 -38.47
CA CYS A 275 -5.45 -14.13 -39.17
C CYS A 275 -5.19 -14.10 -40.68
#